data_AF-A0A1N6YAU5-F1
#
_entry.id   AF-A0A1N6YAU5-F1
#
_cell.length_a   1.000
_cell.length_b   1.000
_cell.length_c   1.000
_cell.angle_alpha   90.00
_cell.angle_beta   90.00
_cell.angle_gamma   90.00
#
_symmetry.space_group_name_H-M   'P 1'
#
loop_
_entity.id
_entity.type
_entity.pdbx_description
1 polymer ?
#
loop_
_entity_poly.entity_id
_entity_poly.type
_entity_poly.pdbx_seq_one_letter_code
_entity_poly.pdbx_strand_id
1 'polypeptide(L)'
;MAPTEWELTIKAGLGKVRIDLSAFAEQVESMGFTWLPIENAHILKLPALPTFDDHRAPFDRLLVAQSMSEPLILLTADGKLARYGSTVRII
;
A
#
# COMPACT_ATOMS: atom_id res chain seq x y z
N MET A 1 -8.57 -2.14 -5.15
CA MET A 1 -7.66 -1.43 -4.24
C MET A 1 -6.82 -0.51 -5.10
N ALA A 2 -7.03 0.79 -5.00
CA ALA A 2 -6.29 1.77 -5.79
C ALA A 2 -4.81 1.76 -5.33
N PRO A 3 -3.85 2.09 -6.22
CA PRO A 3 -2.52 2.45 -5.79
C PRO A 3 -2.66 3.58 -4.77
N THR A 4 -2.05 3.39 -3.61
CA THR A 4 -2.01 4.43 -2.59
C THR A 4 -1.39 5.70 -3.17
N GLU A 5 -2.05 6.84 -2.95
CA GLU A 5 -1.64 8.17 -3.41
C GLU A 5 -0.17 8.48 -3.09
N TRP A 6 0.35 7.94 -1.98
CA TRP A 6 1.72 8.11 -1.52
C TRP A 6 2.78 7.69 -2.57
N GLU A 7 2.69 6.46 -3.10
CA GLU A 7 3.69 5.96 -4.06
C GLU A 7 3.56 6.67 -5.41
N LEU A 8 2.32 6.94 -5.85
CA LEU A 8 2.05 7.69 -7.07
C LEU A 8 2.64 9.10 -7.02
N THR A 9 2.47 9.80 -5.89
CA THR A 9 3.00 11.14 -5.69
C THR A 9 4.53 11.15 -5.74
N ILE A 10 5.19 10.18 -5.10
CA ILE A 10 6.65 10.04 -5.15
C ILE A 10 7.13 9.74 -6.57
N LYS A 11 6.50 8.78 -7.26
CA LYS A 11 6.88 8.42 -8.64
C LYS A 11 6.65 9.59 -9.61
N ALA A 12 5.58 10.36 -9.43
CA ALA A 12 5.31 11.57 -10.21
C ALA A 12 6.37 12.65 -9.97
N GLY A 13 6.72 12.92 -8.71
CA GLY A 13 7.79 13.86 -8.36
C GLY A 13 9.17 13.46 -8.87
N LEU A 14 9.43 12.16 -8.98
CA LEU A 14 10.65 11.61 -9.60
C LEU A 14 10.59 11.55 -11.14
N GLY A 15 9.49 12.01 -11.76
CA GLY A 15 9.30 11.96 -13.22
C GLY A 15 9.14 10.55 -13.81
N LYS A 16 8.95 9.53 -12.96
CA LYS A 16 8.78 8.13 -13.39
C LYS A 16 7.37 7.84 -13.91
N VAL A 17 6.40 8.66 -13.51
CA VAL A 17 5.01 8.59 -13.93
C VAL A 17 4.56 10.00 -14.30
N ARG A 18 3.84 10.13 -15.42
CA ARG A 18 3.14 11.38 -15.77
C ARG A 18 1.67 11.18 -15.50
N ILE A 19 1.19 11.78 -14.42
CA ILE A 19 -0.20 11.69 -13.98
C ILE A 19 -0.60 13.01 -13.34
N ASP A 20 -1.84 13.44 -13.58
CA ASP A 20 -2.47 14.50 -12.80
C ASP A 20 -3.01 13.88 -11.51
N LEU A 21 -2.33 14.14 -10.39
CA LEU A 21 -2.66 13.53 -9.11
C LEU A 21 -4.03 13.99 -8.60
N SER A 22 -4.41 15.25 -8.84
CA SER A 22 -5.70 15.80 -8.40
C SER A 22 -6.85 15.15 -9.18
N ALA A 23 -6.73 15.09 -10.51
CA ALA A 23 -7.73 14.43 -11.34
C ALA A 23 -7.81 12.92 -11.05
N PHE A 24 -6.68 12.28 -10.79
CA PHE A 24 -6.65 10.89 -10.36
C PHE A 24 -7.40 10.69 -9.03
N ALA A 25 -7.19 11.59 -8.06
CA ALA A 25 -7.83 11.49 -6.77
C ALA A 25 -9.36 11.60 -6.85
N GLU A 26 -9.86 12.58 -7.61
CA GLU A 26 -11.30 12.72 -7.89
C GLU A 26 -11.86 11.49 -8.60
N GLN A 27 -11.10 10.92 -9.54
CA GLN A 27 -11.54 9.74 -10.27
C GLN A 27 -11.66 8.51 -9.37
N VAL A 28 -10.70 8.28 -8.46
CA VAL A 28 -10.74 7.19 -7.48
C VAL A 28 -12.00 7.28 -6.62
N GLU A 29 -12.33 8.46 -6.12
CA GLU A 29 -13.54 8.68 -5.33
C GLU A 29 -14.82 8.46 -6.17
N SER A 30 -14.84 8.94 -7.42
CA SER A 30 -15.98 8.76 -8.33
C SER A 30 -16.26 7.29 -8.67
N MET A 31 -15.23 6.44 -8.62
CA MET A 31 -15.33 4.99 -8.81
C MET A 31 -15.84 4.27 -7.55
N GLY A 32 -16.12 4.98 -6.47
CA GLY A 32 -16.59 4.42 -5.20
C GLY A 32 -15.48 3.83 -4.33
N PHE A 33 -14.20 4.12 -4.63
CA PHE A 33 -13.12 3.77 -3.73
C PHE A 33 -12.98 4.82 -2.62
N THR A 34 -12.54 4.37 -1.46
CA THR A 34 -12.25 5.23 -0.33
C THR A 34 -10.76 5.21 -0.05
N TRP A 35 -10.19 6.38 0.22
CA TRP A 35 -8.82 6.51 0.71
C TRP A 35 -8.70 5.92 2.11
N LEU A 36 -7.74 5.01 2.28
CA LEU A 36 -7.43 4.44 3.58
C LEU A 36 -6.33 5.28 4.26
N PRO A 37 -6.65 6.04 5.32
CA PRO A 37 -5.64 6.83 6.03
C PRO A 37 -4.60 5.91 6.68
N ILE A 38 -3.37 6.42 6.79
CA ILE A 38 -2.33 5.78 7.60
C ILE A 38 -2.53 6.25 9.04
N GLU A 39 -2.82 5.30 9.93
CA GLU A 39 -3.00 5.55 11.35
C GLU A 39 -1.79 5.08 12.17
N ASN A 40 -1.65 5.62 13.38
CA ASN A 40 -0.59 5.21 14.31
C ASN A 40 -0.59 3.70 14.58
N ALA A 41 -1.77 3.06 14.60
CA ALA A 41 -1.89 1.62 14.79
C ALA A 41 -1.18 0.82 13.68
N HIS A 42 -1.17 1.32 12.44
CA HIS A 42 -0.47 0.69 11.31
C HIS A 42 1.05 0.82 11.49
N ILE A 43 1.52 2.01 11.90
CA ILE A 43 2.94 2.30 12.12
C ILE A 43 3.49 1.46 13.28
N LEU A 44 2.77 1.39 14.40
CA LEU A 44 3.19 0.63 15.59
C LEU A 44 3.25 -0.89 15.35
N LYS A 45 2.62 -1.39 14.28
CA LYS A 45 2.69 -2.81 13.89
C LYS A 45 3.96 -3.16 13.11
N LEU A 46 4.63 -2.17 12.49
CA LEU A 46 5.82 -2.39 11.65
C LEU A 46 6.96 -3.17 12.34
N PRO A 47 7.31 -2.91 13.62
CA PRO A 47 8.38 -3.66 14.30
C PRO A 47 8.05 -5.13 14.52
N ALA A 48 6.76 -5.50 14.56
CA ALA A 48 6.31 -6.88 14.72
C ALA A 48 6.33 -7.67 13.40
N LEU A 49 6.47 -7.00 12.25
CA LEU A 49 6.54 -7.67 10.97
C LEU A 49 7.90 -8.36 10.76
N PRO A 50 7.91 -9.59 10.21
CA PRO A 50 9.15 -10.25 9.84
C PRO A 50 9.94 -9.39 8.84
N THR A 51 11.26 -9.43 8.97
CA THR A 51 12.17 -8.77 8.04
C THR A 51 12.79 -9.80 7.13
N PHE A 52 12.72 -9.54 5.82
CA PHE A 52 13.33 -10.37 4.80
C PHE A 52 14.48 -9.62 4.16
N ASP A 53 15.60 -10.27 3.90
CA ASP A 53 16.78 -9.62 3.34
C ASP A 53 16.57 -9.13 1.91
N ASP A 54 15.67 -9.78 1.17
CA ASP A 54 15.31 -9.50 -0.21
C ASP A 54 14.05 -8.61 -0.36
N HIS A 55 13.45 -8.17 0.76
CA HIS A 55 12.29 -7.28 0.79
C HIS A 55 12.29 -6.37 2.02
N ARG A 56 12.67 -5.11 1.80
CA ARG A 56 12.78 -4.08 2.85
C ARG A 56 12.14 -2.76 2.45
N ALA A 57 11.31 -2.73 1.41
CA ALA A 57 10.63 -1.52 1.00
C ALA A 57 9.71 -1.06 2.16
N PRO A 58 9.94 0.14 2.74
CA PRO A 58 9.22 0.57 3.93
C PRO A 58 7.72 0.73 3.65
N PHE A 59 7.38 1.09 2.42
CA PHE A 59 6.00 1.28 2.01
C PHE A 59 5.22 -0.03 1.90
N ASP A 60 5.77 -1.04 1.24
CA ASP A 60 5.15 -2.37 1.15
C ASP A 60 4.89 -2.98 2.52
N ARG A 61 5.81 -2.78 3.47
CA ARG A 61 5.63 -3.20 4.86
C ARG A 61 4.51 -2.45 5.56
N LEU A 62 4.31 -1.17 5.26
CA LEU A 62 3.19 -0.39 5.79
C LEU A 62 1.85 -0.89 5.24
N LEU A 63 1.78 -1.24 3.95
CA LEU A 63 0.57 -1.84 3.35
C LEU A 63 0.21 -3.18 4.00
N VAL A 64 1.22 -4.03 4.28
CA VAL A 64 1.03 -5.26 5.03
C VAL A 64 0.50 -4.94 6.44
N ALA A 65 1.13 -4.01 7.15
CA ALA A 65 0.70 -3.61 8.49
C ALA A 65 -0.75 -3.12 8.51
N GLN A 66 -1.16 -2.31 7.53
CA GLN A 66 -2.54 -1.87 7.34
C GLN A 66 -3.49 -3.06 7.17
N SER A 67 -3.18 -3.99 6.24
CA SER A 67 -4.02 -5.18 6.02
C SER A 67 -4.15 -6.08 7.24
N MET A 68 -3.15 -6.08 8.13
CA MET A 68 -3.16 -6.86 9.37
C MET A 68 -3.81 -6.14 10.55
N SER A 69 -3.98 -4.83 10.47
CA SER A 69 -4.63 -4.00 11.50
C SER A 69 -6.11 -3.79 11.18
N GLU A 70 -6.47 -3.77 9.91
CA GLU A 70 -7.83 -3.61 9.41
C GLU A 70 -8.40 -4.96 8.93
N PRO A 71 -9.73 -5.13 8.84
CA PRO A 71 -10.36 -6.31 8.24
C PRO A 71 -10.27 -6.29 6.70
N LEU A 72 -9.06 -6.10 6.15
CA LEU A 72 -8.81 -5.88 4.73
C LEU A 72 -7.87 -6.95 4.14
N ILE A 73 -7.99 -7.15 2.84
CA ILE A 73 -7.09 -8.02 2.07
C ILE A 73 -6.22 -7.16 1.14
N LEU A 74 -4.90 -7.31 1.28
CA LEU A 74 -3.92 -6.71 0.40
C LEU A 74 -3.81 -7.54 -0.89
N LEU A 75 -4.33 -7.00 -2.01
CA LEU A 75 -4.09 -7.54 -3.35
C LEU A 75 -2.78 -6.99 -3.92
N THR A 76 -1.88 -7.86 -4.39
CA THR A 76 -0.56 -7.42 -4.91
C THR A 76 -0.04 -8.33 -6.02
N ALA A 77 0.73 -7.77 -6.95
CA ALA A 77 1.46 -8.53 -7.96
C ALA A 77 2.87 -8.95 -7.47
N ASP A 78 3.35 -8.39 -6.36
CA ASP A 78 4.65 -8.77 -5.80
C ASP A 78 4.51 -10.02 -4.92
N GLY A 79 4.93 -11.16 -5.49
CA GLY A 79 4.89 -12.46 -4.83
C GLY A 79 5.68 -12.53 -3.51
N LYS A 80 6.65 -11.64 -3.27
CA LYS A 80 7.41 -11.60 -2.01
C LYS A 80 6.52 -11.28 -0.81
N LEU A 81 5.44 -10.53 -1.02
CA LEU A 81 4.49 -10.13 0.02
C LEU A 81 3.66 -11.31 0.55
N ALA A 82 3.50 -12.40 -0.22
CA ALA A 82 2.76 -13.58 0.21
C ALA A 82 3.31 -14.17 1.53
N ARG A 83 4.61 -13.95 1.80
CA ARG A 83 5.29 -14.39 3.03
C ARG A 83 4.75 -13.74 4.31
N TYR A 84 4.02 -12.63 4.20
CA TYR A 84 3.39 -11.96 5.35
C TYR A 84 2.08 -12.61 5.79
N GLY A 85 1.54 -13.56 5.03
CA GLY A 85 0.48 -14.45 5.49
C GLY A 85 -0.94 -14.07 5.07
N SER A 86 -1.90 -14.33 5.95
CA SER A 86 -3.31 -14.56 5.57
C SER A 86 -4.06 -13.35 5.02
N THR A 87 -3.58 -12.13 5.25
CA THR A 87 -4.20 -10.90 4.74
C THR A 87 -3.66 -10.49 3.36
N VAL A 88 -2.71 -11.24 2.78
CA VAL A 88 -2.13 -10.97 1.45
C VAL A 88 -2.69 -11.94 0.42
N ARG A 89 -3.03 -11.45 -0.77
CA ARG A 89 -3.41 -12.24 -1.95
C ARG A 89 -2.66 -11.76 -3.17
N ILE A 90 -2.08 -12.71 -3.90
CA ILE A 90 -1.41 -12.42 -5.17
C ILE A 90 -2.44 -12.40 -6.29
N ILE A 91 -2.35 -11.40 -7.17
CA ILE A 91 -3.19 -11.25 -8.37
C ILE A 91 -2.34 -11.17 -9.63
#